data_AF-A0A7J8XAE0-F1
#
_entry.id   AF-A0A7J8XAE0-F1
#
_cell.length_a   1.000
_cell.length_b   1.000
_cell.length_c   1.000
_cell.angle_alpha   90.00
_cell.angle_beta   90.00
_cell.angle_gamma   90.00
#
_symmetry.space_group_name_H-M   'P 1'
#
loop_
_entity.id
_entity.type
_entity.pdbx_description
1 polymer ?
#
loop_
_entity_poly.entity_id
_entity_poly.type
_entity_poly.pdbx_seq_one_letter_code
_entity_poly.pdbx_strand_id
1 'polypeptide(L)'
;LCIKHPNLFGGSEKLDVSWDKGLYDSNILVAYRRPRPQWVAQQCFVMQHSLSPEIGVHGIPVDNFSRSGSGGVNLSRFSVGLDLNEPASSKWSSTTSVKFENVRLLSDDGRSITRDLDGF
;
A
#
# COMPACT_ATOMS: atom_id res chain seq x y z
N LEU A 1 2.41 10.68 -9.25
CA LEU A 1 3.85 10.99 -9.41
C LEU A 1 4.64 9.69 -9.32
N CYS A 2 5.61 9.44 -10.20
CA CYS A 2 6.46 8.26 -10.13
C CYS A 2 7.91 8.63 -10.49
N ILE A 3 8.85 8.22 -9.64
CA ILE A 3 10.29 8.40 -9.80
C ILE A 3 10.90 7.01 -9.85
N LYS A 4 11.67 6.73 -10.91
CA LYS A 4 12.43 5.49 -11.05
C LYS A 4 13.90 5.83 -11.19
N HIS A 5 14.72 5.31 -10.29
CA HIS A 5 16.16 5.51 -10.32
C HIS A 5 16.86 4.17 -10.54
N PRO A 6 17.43 3.94 -11.73
CA PRO A 6 18.33 2.82 -11.93
C PRO A 6 19.68 3.11 -11.27
N ASN A 7 20.35 2.08 -10.78
CA ASN A 7 21.68 2.16 -10.22
C ASN A 7 21.82 3.11 -9.01
N LEU A 8 20.94 2.96 -8.00
CA LEU A 8 20.88 3.86 -6.83
C LEU A 8 22.23 4.01 -6.11
N PHE A 9 23.03 2.94 -5.99
CA PHE A 9 24.30 2.94 -5.26
C PHE A 9 25.50 2.51 -6.11
N GLY A 10 25.37 2.52 -7.45
CA GLY A 10 26.45 2.05 -8.33
C GLY A 10 26.46 0.54 -8.58
N GLY A 11 25.60 -0.25 -7.94
CA GLY A 11 25.50 -1.71 -8.08
C GLY A 11 24.37 -2.21 -9.00
N SER A 12 23.72 -1.34 -9.78
CA SER A 12 22.53 -1.64 -10.60
C SER A 12 21.25 -1.93 -9.80
N GLU A 13 21.20 -1.48 -8.54
CA GLU A 13 19.97 -1.46 -7.74
C GLU A 13 18.92 -0.57 -8.37
N LYS A 14 17.65 -0.94 -8.27
CA LYS A 14 16.54 -0.11 -8.78
C LYS A 14 15.71 0.39 -7.63
N LEU A 15 15.47 1.69 -7.59
CA LEU A 15 14.54 2.32 -6.67
C LEU A 15 13.34 2.85 -7.46
N ASP A 16 12.15 2.44 -7.08
CA ASP A 16 10.90 2.99 -7.59
C ASP A 16 10.16 3.66 -6.43
N VAL A 17 9.81 4.93 -6.58
CA VAL A 17 8.96 5.67 -5.65
C VAL A 17 7.75 6.15 -6.41
N SER A 18 6.56 5.79 -5.98
CA SER A 18 5.32 6.28 -6.57
C SER A 18 4.37 6.81 -5.51
N TRP A 19 3.73 7.91 -5.86
CA TRP A 19 2.61 8.48 -5.14
C TRP A 19 1.43 8.51 -6.10
N ASP A 20 0.32 7.91 -5.68
CA ASP A 20 -0.98 8.03 -6.32
C ASP A 20 -1.97 8.71 -5.37
N LYS A 21 -2.81 9.59 -5.92
CA LYS A 21 -3.91 10.23 -5.22
C LYS A 21 -5.13 10.12 -6.11
N GLY A 22 -6.02 9.20 -5.76
CA GLY A 22 -7.34 9.10 -6.36
C GLY A 22 -8.31 10.14 -5.78
N LEU A 23 -9.59 9.99 -6.10
CA LEU A 23 -10.63 10.90 -5.65
C LEU A 23 -10.84 10.85 -4.14
N TYR A 24 -10.71 9.66 -3.55
CA TYR A 24 -10.95 9.41 -2.14
C TYR A 24 -9.80 8.66 -1.46
N ASP A 25 -8.94 8.02 -2.24
CA ASP A 25 -7.82 7.22 -1.78
C ASP A 25 -6.46 7.84 -2.13
N SER A 26 -5.44 7.43 -1.39
CA SER A 26 -4.05 7.78 -1.70
C SER A 26 -3.13 6.62 -1.37
N ASN A 27 -2.03 6.52 -2.12
CA ASN A 27 -1.07 5.44 -2.01
C ASN A 27 0.34 5.98 -2.23
N ILE A 28 1.24 5.64 -1.33
CA ILE A 28 2.66 5.87 -1.45
C ILE A 28 3.33 4.51 -1.45
N LEU A 29 4.14 4.25 -2.45
CA LEU A 29 4.90 3.01 -2.60
C LEU A 29 6.37 3.35 -2.80
N VAL A 30 7.22 2.67 -2.05
CA VAL A 30 8.67 2.65 -2.21
C VAL A 30 9.09 1.21 -2.43
N ALA A 31 9.67 0.91 -3.58
CA ALA A 31 10.19 -0.41 -3.92
C ALA A 31 11.67 -0.34 -4.25
N TYR A 32 12.46 -1.11 -3.52
CA TYR A 32 13.91 -1.22 -3.72
C TYR A 32 14.25 -2.65 -4.16
N ARG A 33 14.82 -2.77 -5.36
CA ARG A 33 15.16 -4.05 -5.98
C ARG A 33 16.65 -4.22 -6.08
N ARG A 34 17.16 -5.32 -5.53
CA ARG A 34 18.58 -5.67 -5.66
C ARG A 34 18.88 -6.23 -7.06
N PRO A 35 20.06 -5.93 -7.62
CA PRO A 35 20.56 -6.61 -8.81
C PRO A 35 20.70 -8.10 -8.53
N ARG A 36 20.49 -8.95 -9.54
CA ARG A 36 20.67 -10.40 -9.40
C ARG A 36 21.05 -11.08 -10.71
N PRO A 37 21.80 -12.21 -10.66
CA PRO A 37 22.00 -13.07 -11.81
C PRO A 37 20.70 -13.74 -12.28
N GLN A 38 20.58 -14.03 -13.57
CA GLN A 38 19.34 -14.51 -14.18
C GLN A 38 18.83 -15.86 -13.63
N TRP A 39 19.62 -16.58 -12.85
CA TRP A 39 19.29 -17.91 -12.28
C TRP A 39 18.86 -17.87 -10.80
N VAL A 40 18.97 -16.71 -10.14
CA VAL A 40 18.68 -16.54 -8.70
C VAL A 40 17.42 -15.70 -8.50
N ALA A 41 16.64 -15.97 -7.46
CA ALA A 41 15.48 -15.13 -7.12
C ALA A 41 15.90 -13.67 -6.85
N GLN A 42 15.11 -12.71 -7.35
CA GLN A 42 15.32 -11.30 -7.08
C GLN A 42 14.64 -10.89 -5.79
N GLN A 43 15.42 -10.28 -4.89
CA GLN A 43 14.90 -9.63 -3.68
C GLN A 43 14.41 -8.22 -3.99
N CYS A 44 13.18 -7.94 -3.58
CA CYS A 44 12.53 -6.63 -3.65
C CYS A 44 11.99 -6.25 -2.28
N PHE A 45 12.52 -5.19 -1.69
CA PHE A 45 11.98 -4.61 -0.46
C PHE A 45 10.90 -3.61 -0.83
N VAL A 46 9.73 -3.72 -0.21
CA VAL A 46 8.57 -2.90 -0.49
C VAL A 46 8.09 -2.24 0.79
N MET A 47 7.87 -0.93 0.75
CA MET A 47 7.18 -0.17 1.78
C MET A 47 6.01 0.54 1.12
N GLN A 48 4.83 0.44 1.71
CA GLN A 48 3.63 1.06 1.19
C GLN A 48 2.79 1.67 2.31
N HIS A 49 2.37 2.91 2.12
CA HIS A 49 1.36 3.56 2.95
C HIS A 49 0.15 3.89 2.08
N SER A 50 -1.05 3.57 2.55
CA SER A 50 -2.28 3.91 1.84
C SER A 50 -3.35 4.42 2.79
N LEU A 51 -4.13 5.36 2.29
CA LEU A 51 -5.35 5.86 2.91
C LEU A 51 -6.50 5.58 1.97
N SER A 52 -7.56 4.98 2.47
CA SER A 52 -8.78 4.73 1.69
C SER A 52 -10.02 4.94 2.58
N PRO A 53 -11.13 5.46 2.05
CA PRO A 53 -12.37 5.57 2.81
C PRO A 53 -12.83 4.18 3.27
N GLU A 54 -13.35 4.08 4.50
CA GLU A 54 -14.06 2.88 4.93
C GLU A 54 -15.43 2.86 4.22
N ILE A 55 -15.47 2.21 3.06
CA ILE A 55 -16.72 2.01 2.33
C ILE A 55 -17.43 0.79 2.96
N GLY A 56 -18.23 1.05 3.99
CA GLY A 56 -19.35 0.19 4.35
C GLY A 56 -19.19 -0.73 5.56
N VAL A 57 -18.91 -0.21 6.76
CA VAL A 57 -19.10 -0.99 8.00
C VAL A 57 -20.18 -0.43 8.94
N HIS A 58 -20.51 0.86 8.95
CA HIS A 58 -21.71 1.33 9.66
C HIS A 58 -22.36 2.57 9.03
N GLY A 59 -23.68 2.48 8.77
CA GLY A 59 -24.52 3.63 8.48
C GLY A 59 -25.55 3.36 7.38
N ILE A 60 -26.78 3.08 7.80
CA ILE A 60 -27.97 3.16 6.94
C ILE A 60 -27.95 4.53 6.25
N PRO A 61 -28.22 4.64 4.93
CA PRO A 61 -28.16 5.92 4.23
C PRO A 61 -29.23 6.87 4.79
N VAL A 62 -28.84 7.71 5.73
CA VAL A 62 -29.60 8.89 6.10
C VAL A 62 -29.13 9.98 5.15
N ASP A 63 -29.99 10.24 4.16
CA ASP A 63 -29.88 11.25 3.11
C ASP A 63 -29.19 10.85 1.78
N ASN A 64 -30.01 10.25 0.91
CA ASN A 64 -29.98 10.41 -0.55
C ASN A 64 -28.62 10.34 -1.27
N PHE A 65 -27.74 9.37 -0.97
CA PHE A 65 -26.60 8.95 -1.83
C PHE A 65 -25.64 10.06 -2.37
N SER A 66 -25.77 11.31 -1.93
CA SER A 66 -24.99 12.45 -2.42
C SER A 66 -23.61 12.56 -1.77
N ARG A 67 -23.27 11.66 -0.84
CA ARG A 67 -21.97 11.60 -0.20
C ARG A 67 -21.45 10.16 -0.15
N SER A 68 -20.80 9.75 -1.23
CA SER A 68 -19.89 8.59 -1.25
C SER A 68 -18.60 8.90 -0.48
N GLY A 69 -18.74 9.30 0.79
CA GLY A 69 -17.65 9.68 1.68
C GLY A 69 -17.82 8.96 3.00
N SER A 70 -17.15 7.80 3.12
CA SER A 70 -16.64 7.09 4.32
C SER A 70 -17.36 7.11 5.69
N GLY A 71 -18.53 7.73 5.84
CA GLY A 71 -19.16 7.95 7.14
C GLY A 71 -18.32 8.79 8.11
N GLY A 72 -17.23 9.42 7.66
CA GLY A 72 -16.27 10.13 8.51
C GLY A 72 -15.03 9.33 8.93
N VAL A 73 -14.84 8.11 8.39
CA VAL A 73 -13.78 7.17 8.78
C VAL A 73 -12.95 6.68 7.59
N ASN A 74 -11.63 6.62 7.74
CA ASN A 74 -10.67 6.18 6.73
C ASN A 74 -9.80 5.06 7.28
N LEU A 75 -9.44 4.12 6.42
CA LEU A 75 -8.45 3.08 6.71
C LEU A 75 -7.06 3.57 6.31
N SER A 76 -6.19 3.74 7.31
CA SER A 76 -4.76 3.91 7.12
C SER A 76 -4.07 2.57 7.21
N ARG A 77 -3.52 2.10 6.10
CA ARG A 77 -2.69 0.90 6.05
C ARG A 77 -1.24 1.27 5.81
N PHE A 78 -0.37 0.89 6.74
CA PHE A 78 1.07 0.91 6.54
C PHE A 78 1.56 -0.52 6.38
N SER A 79 2.44 -0.76 5.41
CA SER A 79 2.98 -2.08 5.19
C SER A 79 4.42 -2.07 4.74
N VAL A 80 5.15 -3.12 5.15
CA VAL A 80 6.54 -3.36 4.77
C VAL A 80 6.68 -4.84 4.45
N GLY A 81 7.38 -5.16 3.38
CA GLY A 81 7.57 -6.54 2.95
C GLY A 81 8.83 -6.77 2.14
N LEU A 82 9.11 -8.05 1.94
CA LEU A 82 10.14 -8.57 1.07
C LEU A 82 9.49 -9.54 0.07
N ASP A 83 9.69 -9.26 -1.21
CA ASP A 83 9.30 -10.15 -2.30
C ASP A 83 10.54 -10.84 -2.87
N LEU A 84 10.41 -12.14 -3.11
CA LEU A 84 11.35 -12.99 -3.82
C LEU A 84 10.74 -13.37 -5.17
N ASN A 85 11.22 -12.74 -6.24
CA ASN A 85 10.77 -13.02 -7.60
C ASN A 85 11.67 -14.10 -8.20
N GLU A 86 11.15 -15.32 -8.34
CA GLU A 86 11.90 -16.42 -8.92
C GLU A 86 12.18 -16.17 -10.41
N PRO A 87 13.32 -16.67 -10.92
CA PRO A 87 13.56 -16.64 -12.35
C PRO A 87 12.51 -17.46 -13.09
N ALA A 88 11.87 -16.83 -14.08
CA ALA A 88 10.97 -17.54 -14.98
C ALA A 88 11.80 -18.56 -15.79
N SER A 89 11.67 -19.84 -15.45
CA SER A 89 12.15 -20.96 -16.28
C SER A 89 11.19 -21.30 -17.41
N SER A 90 9.98 -20.72 -17.39
CA SER A 90 8.89 -20.88 -18.36
C SER A 90 8.27 -19.52 -18.71
N LYS A 91 7.09 -19.49 -19.36
CA LYS A 91 6.32 -18.25 -19.58
C LYS A 91 5.70 -17.67 -18.31
N TRP A 92 5.87 -18.31 -17.15
CA TRP A 92 5.29 -17.88 -15.88
C TRP A 92 6.34 -17.30 -14.94
N SER A 93 5.97 -16.27 -14.20
CA SER A 93 6.75 -15.71 -13.10
C SER A 93 6.14 -16.09 -11.76
N SER A 94 6.98 -16.41 -10.78
CA SER A 94 6.56 -16.70 -9.41
C SER A 94 7.13 -15.65 -8.46
N THR A 95 6.31 -15.19 -7.53
CA THR A 95 6.69 -14.24 -6.48
C THR A 95 6.25 -14.78 -5.14
N THR A 96 7.21 -14.96 -4.23
CA THR A 96 6.96 -15.33 -2.84
C THR A 96 7.22 -14.11 -1.95
N SER A 97 6.26 -13.74 -1.12
CA SER A 97 6.33 -12.51 -0.32
C SER A 97 6.12 -12.76 1.17
N VAL A 98 6.86 -12.04 2.02
CA VAL A 98 6.54 -11.86 3.44
C VAL A 98 6.23 -10.38 3.66
N LYS A 99 5.05 -10.09 4.20
CA LYS A 99 4.55 -8.72 4.38
C LYS A 99 3.95 -8.54 5.77
N PHE A 100 4.34 -7.46 6.42
CA PHE A 100 3.73 -6.99 7.65
C PHE A 100 2.83 -5.81 7.32
N GLU A 101 1.60 -5.82 7.84
CA GLU A 101 0.63 -4.76 7.65
C GLU A 101 0.11 -4.28 9.01
N ASN A 102 0.03 -2.96 9.16
CA ASN A 102 -0.64 -2.30 10.27
C ASN A 102 -1.80 -1.48 9.69
N VAL A 103 -3.02 -1.80 10.12
CA VAL A 103 -4.25 -1.12 9.69
C VAL A 103 -4.81 -0.34 10.88
N ARG A 104 -5.15 0.93 10.66
CA ARG A 104 -5.75 1.81 11.65
C ARG A 104 -6.96 2.53 11.06
N LEU A 105 -7.98 2.73 11.88
CA LEU A 105 -9.08 3.62 11.58
C LEU A 105 -8.68 5.06 11.92
N LEU A 106 -8.92 5.97 10.99
CA LEU A 106 -8.70 7.40 11.12
C LEU A 106 -10.02 8.12 10.91
N SER A 107 -10.29 9.17 11.67
CA SER A 107 -11.34 10.13 11.35
C SER A 107 -10.93 10.97 10.12
N ASP A 108 -11.88 11.64 9.47
CA ASP A 108 -11.64 12.58 8.37
C ASP A 108 -10.65 13.70 8.72
N ASP A 109 -10.54 14.06 10.00
CA ASP A 109 -9.55 15.02 10.50
C ASP A 109 -8.15 14.41 10.73
N GLY A 110 -7.96 13.13 10.40
CA GLY A 110 -6.70 12.39 10.51
C GLY A 110 -6.39 11.85 11.90
N ARG A 111 -7.31 11.95 12.87
CA ARG A 111 -7.11 11.40 14.23
C ARG A 111 -7.37 9.91 14.26
N SER A 112 -6.54 9.16 15.00
CA SER A 112 -6.77 7.74 15.23
C SER A 112 -8.04 7.51 16.05
N ILE A 113 -8.93 6.66 15.55
CA ILE A 113 -10.11 6.21 16.29
C ILE A 113 -9.69 5.01 17.12
N THR A 114 -9.45 5.23 18.41
CA THR A 114 -9.01 4.18 19.37
C THR A 114 -10.10 3.75 20.33
N ARG A 115 -11.24 4.46 20.35
CA ARG A 115 -12.39 4.15 21.19
C ARG A 115 -13.67 4.32 20.38
N ASP A 116 -14.49 3.29 20.41
CA ASP A 116 -15.92 3.44 20.22
C ASP A 116 -16.45 4.15 21.47
N LEU A 117 -16.82 5.42 21.35
CA LEU A 117 -17.42 6.19 22.45
C LEU A 117 -18.90 5.83 22.63
N ASP A 118 -19.52 5.23 21.61
CA ASP A 118 -20.95 4.94 21.53
C ASP A 118 -21.21 3.42 21.64
N GLY A 119 -20.29 2.68 22.28
CA GLY A 119 -20.32 1.22 22.45
C GLY A 119 -21.70 0.58 22.32
N PHE A 120 -21.84 -0.33 21.35
CA PHE A 120 -23.06 -1.09 21.02
C PHE A 120 -24.05 -1.32 22.17
#